data_AF-A0A1Z5KIL7-F1
#
_entry.id   AF-A0A1Z5KIL7-F1
#
_cell.length_a   1.000
_cell.length_b   1.000
_cell.length_c   1.000
_cell.angle_alpha   90.00
_cell.angle_beta   90.00
_cell.angle_gamma   90.00
#
_symmetry.space_group_name_H-M   'P 1'
#
loop_
_entity.id
_entity.type
_entity.pdbx_description
1 polymer ?
#
loop_
_entity_poly.entity_id
_entity_poly.type
_entity_poly.pdbx_seq_one_letter_code
_entity_poly.pdbx_strand_id
1 'polypeptide(L)'
;MKTTLLVLMDWAQEDLLRPVLILLCAMLLFNLPTLLYKARLFIRAILYFIGCWDKSWSKPQDPGSIFGPHLSQGLPVERRTIYFVRHGESTWNDTFNKGKHRSTVAFILGFIPGVIKALLHELYLLLSGKLDSWFYDAPLSPLGLSQVDELRSFLLDTKNLTGTDAEHLQILRADPGAPRSTLLCSNLRRSISTLVGGFSERLTRRPEDKILVVTALQEISRNPDTLSITPPHSPVHASWMEKRSSVCDYSRLLGSQVDVSLHVGDKPINTNGLKRMLDFCEFVFSPSVKDEYIIVGGHSIWFRSFFNMFLPFSVHHVAKNKKIVNGGIVTFDLLKAETKRGPKYMVDPKTIKVIYGGF
;
A
#
# COMPACT_ATOMS: atom_id res chain seq x y z
N MET A 1 49.25 35.10 3.54
CA MET A 1 48.25 34.34 2.75
C MET A 1 47.40 33.39 3.59
N LYS A 2 47.96 32.46 4.39
CA LYS A 2 47.14 31.53 5.22
C LYS A 2 46.26 32.24 6.26
N THR A 3 46.76 33.29 6.91
CA THR A 3 46.04 34.02 7.96
C THR A 3 44.87 34.86 7.42
N THR A 4 45.05 35.48 6.25
CA THR A 4 44.00 36.28 5.59
C THR A 4 42.86 35.42 5.05
N LEU A 5 43.17 34.21 4.57
CA LEU A 5 42.17 33.24 4.11
C LEU A 5 41.34 32.70 5.28
N LEU A 6 41.95 32.43 6.44
CA LEU A 6 41.26 32.01 7.66
C LEU A 6 40.31 33.08 8.20
N VAL A 7 40.76 34.35 8.23
CA VAL A 7 39.92 35.48 8.68
C VAL A 7 38.76 35.75 7.72
N LEU A 8 38.97 35.64 6.41
CA LEU A 8 37.90 35.75 5.41
C LEU A 8 36.91 34.58 5.48
N MET A 9 37.37 33.37 5.81
CA MET A 9 36.50 32.21 6.04
C MET A 9 35.68 32.36 7.33
N ASP A 10 36.26 32.86 8.42
CA ASP A 10 35.55 33.15 9.68
C ASP A 10 34.49 34.25 9.49
N TRP A 11 34.83 35.33 8.78
CA TRP A 11 33.89 36.40 8.45
C TRP A 11 32.73 35.93 7.56
N ALA A 12 33.04 35.18 6.49
CA ALA A 12 32.01 34.63 5.60
C ALA A 12 31.13 33.58 6.29
N GLN A 13 31.66 32.84 7.26
CA GLN A 13 30.89 31.91 8.07
C GLN A 13 29.95 32.65 9.02
N GLU A 14 30.39 33.68 9.73
CA GLU A 14 29.53 34.41 10.67
C GLU A 14 28.42 35.24 9.98
N ASP A 15 28.74 35.91 8.87
CA ASP A 15 27.80 36.80 8.17
C ASP A 15 26.73 36.09 7.34
N LEU A 16 27.02 34.88 6.83
CA LEU A 16 26.04 34.11 6.07
C LEU A 16 25.30 33.06 6.92
N LEU A 17 25.98 32.43 7.88
CA LEU A 17 25.37 31.39 8.70
C LEU A 17 24.29 31.94 9.62
N ARG A 18 24.50 33.12 10.23
CA ARG A 18 23.52 33.71 11.16
C ARG A 18 22.20 34.03 10.47
N PRO A 19 22.14 34.77 9.34
CA PRO A 19 20.90 34.99 8.62
C PRO A 19 20.21 33.70 8.17
N VAL A 20 20.98 32.70 7.72
CA VAL A 20 20.43 31.40 7.31
C VAL A 20 19.80 30.67 8.49
N LEU A 21 20.48 30.61 9.64
CA LEU A 21 19.94 29.98 10.86
C LEU A 21 18.69 30.71 11.36
N ILE A 22 18.69 32.04 11.35
CA ILE A 22 17.52 32.84 11.71
C ILE A 22 16.35 32.52 10.78
N LEU A 23 16.59 32.47 9.47
CA LEU A 23 15.56 32.11 8.49
C LEU A 23 15.03 30.70 8.71
N LEU A 24 15.90 29.70 8.94
CA LEU A 24 15.49 28.33 9.22
C LEU A 24 14.64 28.25 10.50
N CYS A 25 15.06 28.91 11.58
CA CYS A 25 14.30 28.98 12.82
C CYS A 25 12.93 29.66 12.60
N ALA A 26 12.89 30.77 11.85
CA ALA A 26 11.64 31.45 11.52
C ALA A 26 10.70 30.54 10.70
N MET A 27 11.23 29.82 9.70
CA MET A 27 10.44 28.86 8.90
C MET A 27 9.91 27.71 9.76
N LEU A 28 10.71 27.18 10.70
CA LEU A 28 10.29 26.12 11.61
C LEU A 28 9.22 26.60 12.61
N LEU A 29 9.38 27.81 13.14
CA LEU A 29 8.39 28.43 14.04
C LEU A 29 7.09 28.75 13.31
N PHE A 30 7.18 29.28 12.09
CA PHE A 30 6.01 29.54 11.25
C PHE A 30 5.24 28.25 10.92
N ASN A 31 5.97 27.15 10.71
CA ASN A 31 5.41 25.83 10.42
C ASN A 31 5.39 24.89 11.64
N LEU A 32 5.31 25.45 12.86
CA LEU A 32 5.37 24.69 14.10
C LEU A 32 4.38 23.51 14.17
N PRO A 33 3.11 23.62 13.73
CA PRO A 33 2.19 22.48 13.72
C PRO A 33 2.70 21.29 12.90
N THR A 34 3.25 21.55 11.71
CA THR A 34 3.84 20.52 10.83
C THR A 34 5.09 19.91 11.47
N LEU A 35 5.95 20.74 12.08
CA LEU A 35 7.12 20.26 12.80
C LEU A 35 6.74 19.31 13.94
N LEU A 36 5.78 19.71 14.79
CA LEU A 36 5.30 18.89 15.90
C LEU A 36 4.67 17.59 15.40
N TYR A 37 3.91 17.64 14.32
CA TYR A 37 3.31 16.44 13.71
C TYR A 37 4.38 15.46 13.20
N LYS A 38 5.36 15.95 12.44
CA LYS A 38 6.47 15.11 11.94
C LYS A 38 7.36 14.58 13.07
N ALA A 39 7.60 15.37 14.12
CA ALA A 39 8.32 14.91 15.30
C ALA A 39 7.59 13.74 15.99
N ARG A 40 6.25 13.82 16.12
CA ARG A 40 5.44 12.70 16.63
C ARG A 40 5.53 11.46 15.74
N LEU A 41 5.49 11.62 14.42
CA LEU A 41 5.68 10.51 13.48
C LEU A 41 7.05 9.86 13.63
N PHE A 42 8.10 10.65 13.77
CA PHE A 42 9.47 10.16 13.98
C PHE A 42 9.60 9.36 15.28
N ILE A 43 9.11 9.92 16.40
CA ILE A 43 9.08 9.21 17.70
C ILE A 43 8.30 7.90 17.56
N ARG A 44 7.12 7.94 16.93
CA ARG A 44 6.31 6.74 16.70
C ARG A 44 7.07 5.71 15.88
N ALA A 45 7.75 6.10 14.82
CA ALA A 45 8.51 5.17 13.99
C ALA A 45 9.66 4.51 14.75
N ILE A 46 10.36 5.23 15.63
CA ILE A 46 11.34 4.65 16.54
C ILE A 46 10.68 3.59 17.43
N LEU A 47 9.55 3.93 18.06
CA LEU A 47 8.83 3.01 18.94
C LEU A 47 8.36 1.75 18.18
N TYR A 48 7.92 1.88 16.93
CA TYR A 48 7.55 0.74 16.08
C TYR A 48 8.75 -0.09 15.67
N PHE A 49 9.85 0.56 15.31
CA PHE A 49 11.07 -0.12 14.92
C PHE A 49 11.59 -1.04 16.04
N ILE A 50 11.54 -0.55 17.28
CA ILE A 50 12.00 -1.28 18.46
C ILE A 50 10.96 -2.29 18.96
N GLY A 51 9.70 -1.89 19.10
CA GLY A 51 8.70 -2.64 19.87
C GLY A 51 7.67 -3.44 19.06
N CYS A 52 7.60 -3.29 17.73
CA CYS A 52 6.51 -3.90 16.96
C CYS A 52 6.75 -5.39 16.66
N TRP A 53 5.83 -6.27 17.05
CA TRP A 53 5.94 -7.71 16.80
C TRP A 53 5.30 -8.13 15.47
N ASP A 54 5.30 -7.22 14.47
CA ASP A 54 4.45 -7.33 13.29
C ASP A 54 4.59 -8.64 12.53
N LYS A 55 5.81 -9.22 12.50
CA LYS A 55 6.18 -10.46 11.78
C LYS A 55 6.21 -11.71 12.67
N SER A 56 5.78 -11.61 13.92
CA SER A 56 5.88 -12.68 14.90
C SER A 56 4.49 -13.18 15.29
N TRP A 57 4.24 -14.46 15.03
CA TRP A 57 3.05 -15.17 15.46
C TRP A 57 3.29 -16.68 15.39
N SER A 58 2.59 -17.45 16.22
CA SER A 58 2.62 -18.91 16.18
C SER A 58 2.01 -19.43 14.89
N LYS A 59 2.57 -20.50 14.32
CA LYS A 59 2.04 -21.13 13.11
C LYS A 59 0.60 -21.61 13.38
N PRO A 60 -0.40 -21.17 12.62
CA PRO A 60 -1.78 -21.61 12.82
C PRO A 60 -1.97 -23.06 12.38
N GLN A 61 -3.15 -23.61 12.65
CA GLN A 61 -3.58 -24.91 12.12
C GLN A 61 -3.58 -24.86 10.58
N ASP A 62 -3.18 -25.96 9.93
CA ASP A 62 -3.19 -26.08 8.47
C ASP A 62 -4.62 -25.93 7.92
N PRO A 63 -4.91 -24.93 7.07
CA PRO A 63 -6.21 -24.77 6.44
C PRO A 63 -6.68 -26.04 5.70
N GLY A 64 -5.75 -26.78 5.07
CA GLY A 64 -6.09 -28.01 4.34
C GLY A 64 -6.68 -29.09 5.24
N SER A 65 -6.23 -29.19 6.49
CA SER A 65 -6.75 -30.15 7.47
C SER A 65 -8.20 -29.86 7.88
N ILE A 66 -8.60 -28.59 7.79
CA ILE A 66 -9.93 -28.12 8.19
C ILE A 66 -10.90 -28.24 7.01
N PHE A 67 -10.49 -27.75 5.85
CA PHE A 67 -11.36 -27.67 4.67
C PHE A 67 -11.39 -28.96 3.84
N GLY A 68 -10.42 -29.87 3.99
CA GLY A 68 -10.42 -31.16 3.29
C GLY A 68 -11.72 -31.97 3.47
N PRO A 69 -12.21 -32.15 4.72
CA PRO A 69 -13.52 -32.76 4.96
C PRO A 69 -14.68 -31.93 4.40
N HIS A 70 -14.66 -30.60 4.52
CA HIS A 70 -15.74 -29.75 4.04
C HIS A 70 -15.92 -29.85 2.52
N LEU A 71 -14.81 -29.83 1.78
CA LEU A 71 -14.81 -29.91 0.33
C LEU A 71 -15.11 -31.32 -0.19
N SER A 72 -14.68 -32.37 0.52
CA SER A 72 -14.92 -33.76 0.09
C SER A 72 -16.31 -34.28 0.44
N GLN A 73 -16.90 -33.79 1.53
CA GLN A 73 -18.23 -34.21 2.03
C GLN A 73 -19.35 -33.23 1.65
N GLY A 74 -19.04 -32.17 0.91
CA GLY A 74 -20.02 -31.16 0.49
C GLY A 74 -20.62 -30.37 1.66
N LEU A 75 -19.85 -30.17 2.74
CA LEU A 75 -20.31 -29.35 3.86
C LEU A 75 -20.37 -27.87 3.45
N PRO A 76 -21.27 -27.08 4.06
CA PRO A 76 -21.42 -25.67 3.72
C PRO A 76 -20.11 -24.88 3.87
N VAL A 77 -19.74 -24.16 2.83
CA VAL A 77 -18.64 -23.20 2.82
C VAL A 77 -19.11 -21.92 2.14
N GLU A 78 -18.83 -20.77 2.75
CA GLU A 78 -19.05 -19.48 2.11
C GLU A 78 -17.85 -19.15 1.22
N ARG A 79 -18.08 -18.46 0.10
CA ARG A 79 -17.06 -18.12 -0.89
C ARG A 79 -17.11 -16.64 -1.25
N ARG A 80 -15.94 -16.04 -1.38
CA ARG A 80 -15.74 -14.68 -1.94
C ARG A 80 -14.57 -14.73 -2.91
N THR A 81 -14.72 -14.09 -4.08
CA THR A 81 -13.63 -13.99 -5.06
C THR A 81 -12.84 -12.71 -4.81
N ILE A 82 -11.57 -12.85 -4.48
CA ILE A 82 -10.68 -11.75 -4.13
C ILE A 82 -9.76 -11.43 -5.31
N TYR A 83 -9.54 -10.15 -5.57
CA TYR A 83 -8.53 -9.64 -6.51
C TYR A 83 -7.48 -8.84 -5.73
N PHE A 84 -6.31 -9.40 -5.50
CA PHE A 84 -5.19 -8.67 -4.93
C PHE A 84 -4.53 -7.80 -5.99
N VAL A 85 -4.50 -6.49 -5.74
CA VAL A 85 -3.82 -5.48 -6.55
C VAL A 85 -2.65 -4.94 -5.74
N ARG A 86 -1.41 -5.18 -6.20
CA ARG A 86 -0.23 -4.65 -5.50
C ARG A 86 0.04 -3.21 -5.92
N HIS A 87 0.31 -2.35 -4.95
CA HIS A 87 0.72 -0.98 -5.19
C HIS A 87 1.89 -0.82 -6.19
N GLY A 88 1.92 0.29 -6.91
CA GLY A 88 3.09 0.76 -7.68
C GLY A 88 4.30 1.07 -6.80
N GLU A 89 5.49 1.18 -7.37
CA GLU A 89 6.70 1.53 -6.62
C GLU A 89 6.56 2.87 -5.86
N SER A 90 6.99 2.94 -4.60
CA SER A 90 7.01 4.19 -3.83
C SER A 90 8.37 4.89 -3.88
N THR A 91 8.44 6.17 -3.51
CA THR A 91 9.71 6.90 -3.35
C THR A 91 10.66 6.24 -2.34
N TRP A 92 10.11 5.61 -1.29
CA TRP A 92 10.89 4.76 -0.38
C TRP A 92 11.51 3.57 -1.12
N ASN A 93 10.73 2.87 -1.94
CA ASN A 93 11.24 1.73 -2.71
C ASN A 93 12.30 2.15 -3.73
N ASP A 94 12.06 3.24 -4.46
CA ASP A 94 13.04 3.82 -5.38
C ASP A 94 14.36 4.16 -4.68
N THR A 95 14.31 4.64 -3.43
CA THR A 95 15.53 4.99 -2.68
C THR A 95 16.26 3.77 -2.13
N PHE A 96 15.53 2.83 -1.52
CA PHE A 96 16.13 1.78 -0.68
C PHE A 96 16.14 0.38 -1.30
N ASN A 97 15.47 0.15 -2.43
CA ASN A 97 15.38 -1.18 -3.05
C ASN A 97 15.87 -1.15 -4.49
N LYS A 98 16.90 -1.94 -4.83
CA LYS A 98 17.38 -2.08 -6.22
C LYS A 98 16.26 -2.24 -7.26
N GLY A 99 15.24 -3.05 -6.95
CA GLY A 99 14.22 -3.43 -7.92
C GLY A 99 14.77 -4.38 -9.00
N LYS A 100 13.92 -4.77 -9.96
CA LYS A 100 14.33 -5.58 -11.13
C LYS A 100 14.86 -4.72 -12.29
N HIS A 101 14.54 -3.42 -12.30
CA HIS A 101 14.84 -2.50 -13.39
C HIS A 101 16.24 -1.86 -13.29
N ARG A 102 16.93 -1.93 -12.15
CA ARG A 102 18.31 -1.43 -11.98
C ARG A 102 19.32 -2.56 -11.88
N SER A 103 20.47 -2.36 -12.53
CA SER A 103 21.66 -3.16 -12.27
C SER A 103 22.18 -2.90 -10.85
N THR A 104 22.91 -3.88 -10.29
CA THR A 104 23.50 -3.73 -8.94
C THR A 104 24.45 -2.54 -8.86
N VAL A 105 25.24 -2.30 -9.90
CA VAL A 105 26.18 -1.17 -9.99
C VAL A 105 25.42 0.16 -9.98
N ALA A 106 24.39 0.30 -10.82
CA ALA A 106 23.59 1.52 -10.89
C ALA A 106 22.92 1.84 -9.54
N PHE A 107 22.42 0.81 -8.84
CA PHE A 107 21.85 1.00 -7.51
C PHE A 107 22.88 1.45 -6.48
N ILE A 108 24.05 0.84 -6.42
CA ILE A 108 25.10 1.22 -5.46
C ILE A 108 25.57 2.66 -5.70
N LEU A 109 25.85 3.02 -6.96
CA LEU A 109 26.28 4.37 -7.31
C LEU A 109 25.19 5.42 -7.05
N GLY A 110 23.92 5.05 -7.27
CA GLY A 110 22.76 5.93 -7.04
C GLY A 110 22.28 6.00 -5.60
N PHE A 111 22.72 5.10 -4.71
CA PHE A 111 22.18 4.99 -3.35
C PHE A 111 22.45 6.23 -2.51
N ILE A 112 23.72 6.65 -2.38
CA ILE A 112 24.09 7.83 -1.57
C ILE A 112 23.48 9.12 -2.14
N PRO A 113 23.57 9.42 -3.45
CA PRO A 113 22.86 10.56 -4.03
C PRO A 113 21.34 10.50 -3.82
N GLY A 114 20.74 9.31 -3.91
CA GLY A 114 19.32 9.08 -3.66
C GLY A 114 18.91 9.40 -2.22
N VAL A 115 19.71 8.96 -1.24
CA VAL A 115 19.49 9.28 0.18
C VAL A 115 19.64 10.78 0.43
N ILE A 116 20.65 11.44 -0.15
CA ILE A 116 20.82 12.91 -0.02
C ILE A 116 19.60 13.63 -0.61
N LYS A 117 19.15 13.23 -1.80
CA LYS A 117 17.94 13.79 -2.42
C LYS A 117 16.71 13.60 -1.53
N ALA A 118 16.53 12.42 -0.96
CA ALA A 118 15.42 12.12 -0.05
C ALA A 118 15.45 13.03 1.21
N LEU A 119 16.63 13.19 1.83
CA LEU A 119 16.82 14.05 3.00
C LEU A 119 16.56 15.53 2.69
N LEU A 120 17.10 16.04 1.57
CA LEU A 120 16.89 17.42 1.14
C LEU A 120 15.40 17.68 0.82
N HIS A 121 14.72 16.70 0.21
CA HIS A 121 13.30 16.82 -0.06
C HIS A 121 12.46 16.80 1.22
N GLU A 122 12.77 15.91 2.17
CA GLU A 122 12.09 15.88 3.47
C GLU A 122 12.30 17.19 4.24
N LEU A 123 13.50 17.76 4.21
CA LEU A 123 13.82 19.07 4.77
C LEU A 123 12.99 20.18 4.10
N TYR A 124 12.91 20.19 2.77
CA TYR A 124 12.05 21.11 2.04
C TYR A 124 10.57 20.98 2.46
N LEU A 125 10.05 19.77 2.58
CA LEU A 125 8.66 19.53 3.00
C LEU A 125 8.43 20.06 4.43
N LEU A 126 9.37 19.82 5.34
CA LEU A 126 9.30 20.33 6.71
C LEU A 126 9.32 21.87 6.75
N LEU A 127 10.30 22.49 6.09
CA LEU A 127 10.47 23.96 6.08
C LEU A 127 9.34 24.68 5.34
N SER A 128 8.67 24.02 4.38
CA SER A 128 7.52 24.57 3.67
C SER A 128 6.17 24.25 4.31
N GLY A 129 6.16 23.62 5.50
CA GLY A 129 4.93 23.30 6.23
C GLY A 129 4.08 22.20 5.61
N LYS A 130 4.62 21.44 4.64
CA LYS A 130 3.89 20.36 3.97
C LYS A 130 3.90 19.10 4.83
N LEU A 131 2.69 18.54 5.06
CA LEU A 131 2.52 17.29 5.82
C LEU A 131 3.01 16.05 5.08
N ASP A 132 3.30 16.17 3.78
CA ASP A 132 3.80 15.08 2.96
C ASP A 132 5.18 14.56 3.44
N SER A 133 5.55 13.35 3.04
CA SER A 133 6.84 12.77 3.41
C SER A 133 7.41 11.83 2.35
N TRP A 134 8.72 11.89 2.18
CA TRP A 134 9.48 10.94 1.39
C TRP A 134 9.61 9.58 2.11
N PHE A 135 9.70 9.62 3.44
CA PHE A 135 10.04 8.47 4.28
C PHE A 135 8.82 7.80 4.92
N TYR A 136 7.86 8.58 5.40
CA TYR A 136 6.61 8.09 6.00
C TYR A 136 5.53 8.04 4.95
N ASP A 137 4.70 7.01 4.99
CA ASP A 137 3.62 6.81 4.03
C ASP A 137 4.01 7.22 2.60
N ALA A 138 5.16 6.69 2.14
CA ALA A 138 5.83 7.21 0.97
C ALA A 138 4.89 7.14 -0.27
N PRO A 139 4.72 8.24 -1.02
CA PRO A 139 3.88 8.26 -2.21
C PRO A 139 4.50 7.41 -3.32
N LEU A 140 3.74 7.23 -4.41
CA LEU A 140 4.25 6.59 -5.62
C LEU A 140 5.48 7.34 -6.17
N SER A 141 6.48 6.60 -6.66
CA SER A 141 7.61 7.13 -7.43
C SER A 141 7.16 7.44 -8.87
N PRO A 142 8.00 8.08 -9.72
CA PRO A 142 7.66 8.25 -11.13
C PRO A 142 7.45 6.91 -11.83
N LEU A 143 8.29 5.90 -11.51
CA LEU A 143 8.09 4.53 -11.99
C LEU A 143 6.80 3.93 -11.44
N GLY A 144 6.46 4.19 -10.18
CA GLY A 144 5.20 3.77 -9.59
C GLY A 144 3.99 4.33 -10.33
N LEU A 145 4.01 5.61 -10.72
CA LEU A 145 2.95 6.22 -11.53
C LEU A 145 2.88 5.60 -12.94
N SER A 146 4.01 5.30 -13.57
CA SER A 146 4.06 4.56 -14.84
C SER A 146 3.40 3.19 -14.72
N GLN A 147 3.70 2.44 -13.65
CA GLN A 147 3.09 1.13 -13.39
C GLN A 147 1.57 1.23 -13.17
N VAL A 148 1.10 2.32 -12.57
CA VAL A 148 -0.33 2.59 -12.42
C VAL A 148 -0.98 2.90 -13.76
N ASP A 149 -0.30 3.64 -14.64
CA ASP A 149 -0.80 3.93 -16.00
C ASP A 149 -0.81 2.68 -16.89
N GLU A 150 0.19 1.80 -16.76
CA GLU A 150 0.22 0.49 -17.41
C GLU A 150 -0.94 -0.39 -16.94
N LEU A 151 -1.21 -0.43 -15.63
CA LEU A 151 -2.37 -1.12 -15.08
C LEU A 151 -3.69 -0.54 -15.63
N ARG A 152 -3.83 0.79 -15.65
CA ARG A 152 -5.00 1.48 -16.22
C ARG A 152 -5.19 1.13 -17.69
N SER A 153 -4.10 1.15 -18.47
CA SER A 153 -4.10 0.80 -19.89
C SER A 153 -4.50 -0.65 -20.12
N PHE A 154 -3.98 -1.57 -19.31
CA PHE A 154 -4.39 -2.98 -19.35
C PHE A 154 -5.88 -3.16 -19.08
N LEU A 155 -6.43 -2.48 -18.07
CA LEU A 155 -7.86 -2.56 -17.77
C LEU A 155 -8.72 -2.02 -18.93
N LEU A 156 -8.23 -0.99 -19.64
CA LEU A 156 -8.88 -0.43 -20.82
C LEU A 156 -8.75 -1.31 -22.08
N ASP A 157 -7.74 -2.16 -22.15
CA ASP A 157 -7.52 -2.99 -23.33
C ASP A 157 -8.61 -4.07 -23.42
N THR A 158 -9.43 -3.96 -24.46
CA THR A 158 -10.51 -4.90 -24.77
C THR A 158 -10.11 -5.94 -25.80
N LYS A 159 -8.87 -5.89 -26.31
CA LYS A 159 -8.42 -6.78 -27.38
C LYS A 159 -8.03 -8.14 -26.82
N ASN A 160 -8.51 -9.20 -27.47
CA ASN A 160 -8.05 -10.59 -27.34
C ASN A 160 -8.36 -11.34 -26.04
N LEU A 161 -9.32 -10.89 -25.22
CA LEU A 161 -9.68 -11.61 -24.00
C LEU A 161 -10.91 -12.48 -24.25
N THR A 162 -10.75 -13.79 -24.01
CA THR A 162 -11.81 -14.80 -24.22
C THR A 162 -12.06 -15.59 -22.94
N GLY A 163 -13.30 -16.05 -22.74
CA GLY A 163 -13.66 -16.91 -21.60
C GLY A 163 -13.52 -16.19 -20.25
N THR A 164 -13.00 -16.91 -19.25
CA THR A 164 -12.95 -16.45 -17.84
C THR A 164 -12.11 -15.20 -17.62
N ASP A 165 -11.11 -14.93 -18.48
CA ASP A 165 -10.33 -13.69 -18.40
C ASP A 165 -11.14 -12.45 -18.75
N ALA A 166 -12.08 -12.57 -19.69
CA ALA A 166 -12.98 -11.48 -20.03
C ALA A 166 -13.95 -11.18 -18.88
N GLU A 167 -14.45 -12.21 -18.19
CA GLU A 167 -15.35 -12.05 -17.03
C GLU A 167 -14.66 -11.33 -15.87
N HIS A 168 -13.43 -11.71 -15.52
CA HIS A 168 -12.65 -11.02 -14.49
C HIS A 168 -12.44 -9.54 -14.82
N LEU A 169 -12.15 -9.21 -16.09
CA LEU A 169 -11.96 -7.82 -16.49
C LEU A 169 -13.25 -7.01 -16.49
N GLN A 170 -14.38 -7.62 -16.88
CA GLN A 170 -15.69 -6.99 -16.75
C GLN A 170 -16.01 -6.62 -15.29
N ILE A 171 -15.70 -7.50 -14.34
CA ILE A 171 -15.85 -7.25 -12.90
C ILE A 171 -14.91 -6.13 -12.43
N LEU A 172 -13.63 -6.20 -12.82
CA LEU A 172 -12.61 -5.20 -12.44
C LEU A 172 -12.96 -3.81 -12.95
N ARG A 173 -13.44 -3.69 -14.19
CA ARG A 173 -13.91 -2.44 -14.81
C ARG A 173 -15.30 -1.98 -14.36
N ALA A 174 -16.04 -2.87 -13.71
CA ALA A 174 -17.47 -2.71 -13.44
C ALA A 174 -18.25 -2.37 -14.73
N ASP A 175 -18.07 -3.19 -15.77
CA ASP A 175 -18.80 -3.06 -17.03
C ASP A 175 -20.32 -3.23 -16.82
N PRO A 176 -21.16 -2.67 -17.70
CA PRO A 176 -22.61 -2.90 -17.63
C PRO A 176 -22.96 -4.39 -17.68
N GLY A 177 -23.80 -4.84 -16.75
CA GLY A 177 -24.18 -6.26 -16.62
C GLY A 177 -23.18 -7.14 -15.87
N ALA A 178 -21.96 -6.65 -15.59
CA ALA A 178 -21.00 -7.39 -14.77
C ALA A 178 -21.46 -7.46 -13.30
N PRO A 179 -21.11 -8.54 -12.58
CA PRO A 179 -21.34 -8.62 -11.14
C PRO A 179 -20.74 -7.42 -10.39
N ARG A 180 -21.44 -6.98 -9.34
CA ARG A 180 -20.94 -5.91 -8.46
C ARG A 180 -19.70 -6.36 -7.71
N SER A 181 -18.81 -5.41 -7.43
CA SER A 181 -17.61 -5.66 -6.64
C SER A 181 -17.30 -4.51 -5.69
N THR A 182 -16.80 -4.86 -4.50
CA THR A 182 -16.37 -3.90 -3.48
C THR A 182 -14.88 -3.60 -3.64
N LEU A 183 -14.49 -2.32 -3.55
CA LEU A 183 -13.09 -1.87 -3.57
C LEU A 183 -12.60 -1.61 -2.14
N LEU A 184 -11.55 -2.31 -1.73
CA LEU A 184 -10.89 -2.17 -0.43
C LEU A 184 -9.42 -1.77 -0.65
N CYS A 185 -8.85 -0.97 0.22
CA CYS A 185 -7.40 -0.74 0.22
C CYS A 185 -6.83 -0.58 1.62
N SER A 186 -5.52 -0.75 1.74
CA SER A 186 -4.80 -0.33 2.94
C SER A 186 -4.86 1.19 3.14
N ASN A 187 -4.51 1.62 4.34
CA ASN A 187 -4.39 3.03 4.71
C ASN A 187 -3.07 3.70 4.29
N LEU A 188 -2.27 3.02 3.48
CA LEU A 188 -1.01 3.57 2.98
C LEU A 188 -1.23 4.16 1.58
N ARG A 189 -0.86 5.43 1.39
CA ARG A 189 -1.23 6.19 0.19
C ARG A 189 -0.80 5.55 -1.11
N ARG A 190 0.37 4.89 -1.16
CA ARG A 190 0.82 4.20 -2.38
C ARG A 190 -0.18 3.15 -2.86
N SER A 191 -0.89 2.50 -1.94
CA SER A 191 -1.94 1.54 -2.27
C SER A 191 -3.21 2.26 -2.73
N ILE A 192 -3.65 3.27 -1.96
CA ILE A 192 -4.82 4.10 -2.28
C ILE A 192 -4.68 4.69 -3.68
N SER A 193 -3.56 5.34 -3.97
CA SER A 193 -3.27 5.98 -5.25
C SER A 193 -3.07 5.00 -6.40
N THR A 194 -2.64 3.76 -6.11
CA THR A 194 -2.62 2.71 -7.13
C THR A 194 -4.04 2.33 -7.55
N LEU A 195 -4.96 2.15 -6.60
CA LEU A 195 -6.35 1.88 -6.96
C LEU A 195 -7.03 3.08 -7.62
N VAL A 196 -6.84 4.29 -7.09
CA VAL A 196 -7.42 5.50 -7.67
C VAL A 196 -6.97 5.71 -9.12
N GLY A 197 -5.66 5.61 -9.39
CA GLY A 197 -5.15 5.79 -10.74
C GLY A 197 -5.47 4.62 -11.67
N GLY A 198 -5.25 3.39 -11.20
CA GLY A 198 -5.43 2.17 -12.00
C GLY A 198 -6.89 1.95 -12.39
N PHE A 199 -7.83 2.21 -11.47
CA PHE A 199 -9.27 2.05 -11.69
C PHE A 199 -9.98 3.37 -11.97
N SER A 200 -9.24 4.43 -12.34
CA SER A 200 -9.78 5.77 -12.56
C SER A 200 -10.96 5.82 -13.55
N GLU A 201 -10.91 4.99 -14.60
CA GLU A 201 -11.97 4.88 -15.62
C GLU A 201 -13.26 4.27 -15.03
N ARG A 202 -13.11 3.23 -14.21
CA ARG A 202 -14.24 2.65 -13.46
C ARG A 202 -14.82 3.67 -12.49
N LEU A 203 -13.98 4.33 -11.70
CA LEU A 203 -14.41 5.31 -10.71
C LEU A 203 -15.12 6.51 -11.35
N THR A 204 -14.66 6.95 -12.52
CA THR A 204 -15.31 8.02 -13.29
C THR A 204 -16.65 7.58 -13.86
N ARG A 205 -16.75 6.33 -14.34
CA ARG A 205 -17.99 5.75 -14.86
C ARG A 205 -19.03 5.48 -13.77
N ARG A 206 -18.59 5.14 -12.55
CA ARG A 206 -19.42 4.83 -11.38
C ARG A 206 -19.06 5.74 -10.19
N PRO A 207 -19.59 6.98 -10.14
CA PRO A 207 -19.30 7.92 -9.04
C PRO A 207 -19.72 7.43 -7.65
N GLU A 208 -20.65 6.47 -7.60
CA GLU A 208 -21.11 5.79 -6.39
C GLU A 208 -20.11 4.78 -5.85
N ASP A 209 -19.21 4.24 -6.69
CA ASP A 209 -18.17 3.34 -6.23
C ASP A 209 -17.22 4.08 -5.30
N LYS A 210 -17.01 3.50 -4.12
CA LYS A 210 -16.07 3.97 -3.10
C LYS A 210 -14.97 2.95 -2.89
N ILE A 211 -13.74 3.44 -2.73
CA ILE A 211 -12.61 2.68 -2.21
C ILE A 211 -12.66 2.79 -0.68
N LEU A 212 -12.96 1.70 0.00
CA LEU A 212 -12.98 1.67 1.46
C LEU A 212 -11.56 1.47 2.00
N VAL A 213 -11.10 2.40 2.84
CA VAL A 213 -9.78 2.32 3.49
C VAL A 213 -9.86 1.45 4.74
N VAL A 214 -9.24 0.27 4.70
CA VAL A 214 -9.29 -0.74 5.77
C VAL A 214 -7.91 -0.89 6.41
N THR A 215 -7.77 -0.49 7.68
CA THR A 215 -6.50 -0.57 8.43
C THR A 215 -5.93 -2.00 8.53
N ALA A 216 -6.77 -3.03 8.48
CA ALA A 216 -6.34 -4.44 8.48
C ALA A 216 -5.39 -4.79 7.31
N LEU A 217 -5.44 -4.04 6.21
CA LEU A 217 -4.60 -4.24 5.03
C LEU A 217 -3.23 -3.55 5.11
N GLN A 218 -2.93 -2.85 6.22
CA GLN A 218 -1.65 -2.16 6.41
C GLN A 218 -0.46 -3.13 6.39
N GLU A 219 0.58 -2.79 5.60
CA GLU A 219 1.75 -3.65 5.33
C GLU A 219 2.37 -4.23 6.60
N ILE A 220 2.86 -5.47 6.52
CA ILE A 220 3.55 -6.16 7.60
C ILE A 220 5.04 -5.76 7.59
N SER A 221 5.39 -4.76 8.39
CA SER A 221 6.74 -4.22 8.46
C SER A 221 6.93 -3.31 9.68
N ARG A 222 8.20 -3.09 10.04
CA ARG A 222 8.62 -2.11 11.04
C ARG A 222 9.15 -0.82 10.42
N ASN A 223 9.21 -0.76 9.09
CA ASN A 223 9.78 0.37 8.39
C ASN A 223 8.87 1.62 8.51
N PRO A 224 9.46 2.82 8.58
CA PRO A 224 8.73 4.09 8.62
C PRO A 224 7.71 4.28 7.48
N ASP A 225 8.01 3.78 6.28
CA ASP A 225 7.13 3.87 5.11
C ASP A 225 5.83 3.07 5.24
N THR A 226 5.71 2.30 6.32
CA THR A 226 4.50 1.55 6.63
C THR A 226 3.64 2.19 7.71
N LEU A 227 3.93 3.44 8.09
CA LEU A 227 3.07 4.29 8.90
C LEU A 227 2.39 5.32 8.02
N SER A 228 1.07 5.39 8.08
CA SER A 228 0.22 6.36 7.42
C SER A 228 0.44 7.74 8.03
N ILE A 229 0.54 8.75 7.17
CA ILE A 229 0.51 10.15 7.61
C ILE A 229 -0.91 10.72 7.60
N THR A 230 -1.88 9.94 7.12
CA THR A 230 -3.29 10.34 7.18
C THR A 230 -3.78 10.04 8.59
N PRO A 231 -4.38 11.00 9.32
CA PRO A 231 -4.98 10.69 10.60
C PRO A 231 -6.23 9.81 10.46
N PRO A 232 -6.66 9.12 11.52
CA PRO A 232 -7.91 8.36 11.52
C PRO A 232 -9.08 9.19 11.01
N HIS A 233 -9.94 8.58 10.19
CA HIS A 233 -11.16 9.18 9.64
C HIS A 233 -10.98 10.52 8.90
N SER A 234 -9.75 10.90 8.59
CA SER A 234 -9.43 12.15 7.92
C SER A 234 -9.32 11.94 6.41
N PRO A 235 -9.70 12.93 5.58
CA PRO A 235 -9.58 12.83 4.13
C PRO A 235 -8.14 12.55 3.67
N VAL A 236 -8.03 11.76 2.61
CA VAL A 236 -6.75 11.50 1.95
C VAL A 236 -6.50 12.61 0.94
N HIS A 237 -5.27 13.12 0.89
CA HIS A 237 -4.89 14.19 -0.04
C HIS A 237 -3.81 13.72 -1.02
N ALA A 238 -3.91 14.22 -2.26
CA ALA A 238 -2.90 14.00 -3.29
C ALA A 238 -1.54 14.58 -2.84
N SER A 239 -0.53 13.74 -2.94
CA SER A 239 0.88 14.06 -2.72
C SER A 239 1.44 14.95 -3.83
N TRP A 240 2.67 15.43 -3.65
CA TRP A 240 3.37 16.21 -4.68
C TRP A 240 3.62 15.40 -5.97
N MET A 241 3.62 14.06 -5.90
CA MET A 241 3.82 13.18 -7.05
C MET A 241 2.53 13.07 -7.86
N GLU A 242 1.42 12.78 -7.20
CA GLU A 242 0.10 12.64 -7.83
C GLU A 242 -0.38 13.95 -8.46
N LYS A 243 -0.13 15.09 -7.79
CA LYS A 243 -0.48 16.42 -8.31
C LYS A 243 0.21 16.78 -9.63
N ARG A 244 1.31 16.11 -9.97
CA ARG A 244 2.06 16.30 -11.22
C ARG A 244 1.79 15.20 -12.24
N SER A 245 0.99 14.20 -11.88
CA SER A 245 0.69 13.05 -12.72
C SER A 245 -0.40 13.39 -13.73
N SER A 246 -0.27 12.86 -14.95
CA SER A 246 -1.32 12.91 -15.98
C SER A 246 -2.21 11.67 -16.00
N VAL A 247 -1.98 10.69 -15.12
CA VAL A 247 -2.72 9.41 -15.11
C VAL A 247 -4.22 9.63 -14.89
N CYS A 248 -4.58 10.48 -13.92
CA CYS A 248 -5.96 10.87 -13.65
C CYS A 248 -5.99 12.13 -12.77
N ASP A 249 -7.19 12.69 -12.56
CA ASP A 249 -7.41 13.72 -11.54
C ASP A 249 -7.47 13.09 -10.14
N TYR A 250 -6.29 12.84 -9.58
CA TYR A 250 -6.13 12.31 -8.23
C TYR A 250 -6.81 13.17 -7.16
N SER A 251 -6.77 14.50 -7.30
CA SER A 251 -7.27 15.38 -6.24
C SER A 251 -8.79 15.25 -6.12
N ARG A 252 -9.48 15.20 -7.26
CA ARG A 252 -10.93 14.96 -7.30
C ARG A 252 -11.26 13.57 -6.77
N LEU A 253 -10.64 12.51 -7.33
CA LEU A 253 -11.01 11.13 -7.00
C LEU A 253 -10.71 10.75 -5.55
N LEU A 254 -9.58 11.20 -4.99
CA LEU A 254 -9.26 11.01 -3.57
C LEU A 254 -10.30 11.70 -2.67
N GLY A 255 -10.72 12.92 -3.04
CA GLY A 255 -11.70 13.68 -2.26
C GLY A 255 -13.13 13.16 -2.34
N SER A 256 -13.52 12.54 -3.47
CA SER A 256 -14.91 12.13 -3.70
C SER A 256 -15.17 10.64 -3.55
N GLN A 257 -14.18 9.77 -3.74
CA GLN A 257 -14.37 8.32 -3.89
C GLN A 257 -13.48 7.46 -3.00
N VAL A 258 -12.71 8.06 -2.09
CA VAL A 258 -12.04 7.32 -1.01
C VAL A 258 -12.84 7.49 0.28
N ASP A 259 -13.34 6.38 0.79
CA ASP A 259 -14.09 6.33 2.04
C ASP A 259 -13.16 5.93 3.19
N VAL A 260 -13.00 6.85 4.14
CA VAL A 260 -12.13 6.73 5.30
C VAL A 260 -12.89 6.36 6.59
N SER A 261 -14.16 5.96 6.49
CA SER A 261 -14.99 5.55 7.64
C SER A 261 -14.37 4.38 8.42
N LEU A 262 -13.67 3.47 7.74
CA LEU A 262 -12.99 2.32 8.33
C LEU A 262 -11.51 2.56 8.64
N HIS A 263 -11.01 3.77 8.39
CA HIS A 263 -9.63 4.13 8.66
C HIS A 263 -9.44 4.58 10.11
N VAL A 264 -8.98 3.67 10.96
CA VAL A 264 -8.80 3.90 12.41
C VAL A 264 -7.35 4.29 12.79
N GLY A 265 -6.56 4.75 11.82
CA GLY A 265 -5.14 5.06 11.98
C GLY A 265 -4.24 3.83 11.79
N ASP A 266 -2.98 3.92 12.23
CA ASP A 266 -2.04 2.81 12.06
C ASP A 266 -2.25 1.66 13.05
N LYS A 267 -1.92 0.46 12.56
CA LYS A 267 -1.75 -0.77 13.32
C LYS A 267 -1.08 -0.54 14.68
N PRO A 268 -1.59 -1.00 15.83
CA PRO A 268 -0.93 -0.83 17.13
C PRO A 268 0.44 -1.50 17.25
N ILE A 269 1.29 -1.08 18.19
CA ILE A 269 2.61 -1.70 18.44
C ILE A 269 2.47 -3.17 18.90
N ASN A 270 1.46 -3.45 19.73
CA ASN A 270 1.17 -4.75 20.32
C ASN A 270 0.26 -5.64 19.44
N THR A 271 0.30 -5.46 18.13
CA THR A 271 -0.41 -6.33 17.16
C THR A 271 0.57 -7.10 16.27
N ASN A 272 0.05 -8.01 15.46
CA ASN A 272 0.82 -8.71 14.44
C ASN A 272 0.04 -8.84 13.12
N GLY A 273 0.75 -9.26 12.09
CA GLY A 273 0.18 -9.46 10.76
C GLY A 273 -0.93 -10.50 10.71
N LEU A 274 -0.82 -11.62 11.46
CA LEU A 274 -1.85 -12.66 11.46
C LEU A 274 -3.20 -12.15 11.98
N LYS A 275 -3.20 -11.38 13.08
CA LYS A 275 -4.42 -10.78 13.61
C LYS A 275 -5.09 -9.89 12.56
N ARG A 276 -4.33 -9.00 11.93
CA ARG A 276 -4.86 -8.13 10.87
C ARG A 276 -5.39 -8.91 9.66
N MET A 277 -4.74 -10.00 9.27
CA MET A 277 -5.25 -10.83 8.18
C MET A 277 -6.56 -11.55 8.56
N LEU A 278 -6.71 -11.98 9.80
CA LEU A 278 -7.97 -12.54 10.32
C LEU A 278 -9.07 -11.46 10.40
N ASP A 279 -8.75 -10.26 10.87
CA ASP A 279 -9.67 -9.12 10.90
C ASP A 279 -10.16 -8.78 9.46
N PHE A 280 -9.27 -8.86 8.47
CA PHE A 280 -9.64 -8.71 7.06
C PHE A 280 -10.59 -9.82 6.58
N CYS A 281 -10.29 -11.09 6.88
CA CYS A 281 -11.18 -12.20 6.51
C CYS A 281 -12.57 -12.05 7.16
N GLU A 282 -12.63 -11.72 8.45
CA GLU A 282 -13.88 -11.48 9.15
C GLU A 282 -14.67 -10.33 8.52
N PHE A 283 -14.00 -9.22 8.18
CA PHE A 283 -14.63 -8.09 7.52
C PHE A 283 -15.20 -8.47 6.14
N VAL A 284 -14.46 -9.21 5.32
CA VAL A 284 -14.87 -9.66 3.98
C VAL A 284 -16.11 -10.56 4.01
N PHE A 285 -16.28 -11.37 5.05
CA PHE A 285 -17.46 -12.21 5.23
C PHE A 285 -18.54 -11.57 6.11
N SER A 286 -18.33 -10.34 6.56
CA SER A 286 -19.32 -9.64 7.39
C SER A 286 -20.51 -9.13 6.55
N PRO A 287 -21.66 -8.85 7.17
CA PRO A 287 -22.81 -8.23 6.49
C PRO A 287 -22.51 -6.86 5.87
N SER A 288 -21.41 -6.20 6.27
CA SER A 288 -20.96 -4.93 5.71
C SER A 288 -20.45 -5.07 4.27
N VAL A 289 -19.97 -6.26 3.88
CA VAL A 289 -19.50 -6.56 2.52
C VAL A 289 -20.52 -7.45 1.83
N LYS A 290 -21.36 -6.82 1.01
CA LYS A 290 -22.46 -7.50 0.31
C LYS A 290 -21.98 -8.19 -0.97
N ASP A 291 -21.05 -7.59 -1.68
CA ASP A 291 -20.60 -8.08 -2.99
C ASP A 291 -19.73 -9.34 -2.85
N GLU A 292 -19.95 -10.32 -3.73
CA GLU A 292 -19.14 -11.56 -3.79
C GLU A 292 -17.70 -11.30 -4.21
N TYR A 293 -17.51 -10.31 -5.10
CA TYR A 293 -16.23 -9.95 -5.69
C TYR A 293 -15.60 -8.77 -4.96
N ILE A 294 -14.33 -8.90 -4.60
CA ILE A 294 -13.65 -7.95 -3.71
C ILE A 294 -12.28 -7.62 -4.27
N ILE A 295 -12.05 -6.36 -4.61
CA ILE A 295 -10.80 -5.86 -5.16
C ILE A 295 -10.02 -5.19 -4.04
N VAL A 296 -8.80 -5.66 -3.79
CA VAL A 296 -8.03 -5.33 -2.60
C VAL A 296 -6.68 -4.74 -3.00
N GLY A 297 -6.53 -3.43 -2.81
CA GLY A 297 -5.26 -2.71 -2.91
C GLY A 297 -4.40 -2.95 -1.68
N GLY A 298 -3.22 -3.53 -1.86
CA GLY A 298 -2.35 -3.86 -0.73
C GLY A 298 -0.88 -4.04 -1.08
N HIS A 299 -0.18 -4.79 -0.24
CA HIS A 299 1.28 -4.78 -0.19
C HIS A 299 1.91 -6.16 -0.21
N SER A 300 3.17 -6.19 -0.63
CA SER A 300 3.86 -7.43 -0.96
C SER A 300 4.08 -8.38 0.22
N ILE A 301 4.43 -7.87 1.41
CA ILE A 301 4.69 -8.76 2.56
C ILE A 301 3.36 -9.23 3.13
N TRP A 302 2.36 -8.36 3.21
CA TRP A 302 1.00 -8.70 3.61
C TRP A 302 0.43 -9.80 2.70
N PHE A 303 0.38 -9.60 1.38
CA PHE A 303 -0.17 -10.60 0.44
C PHE A 303 0.58 -11.94 0.50
N ARG A 304 1.91 -11.90 0.54
CA ARG A 304 2.70 -13.13 0.66
C ARG A 304 2.44 -13.83 1.99
N SER A 305 2.31 -13.09 3.09
CA SER A 305 1.98 -13.67 4.40
C SER A 305 0.58 -14.27 4.40
N PHE A 306 -0.37 -13.63 3.71
CA PHE A 306 -1.73 -14.12 3.54
C PHE A 306 -1.73 -15.48 2.84
N PHE A 307 -1.07 -15.59 1.69
CA PHE A 307 -0.94 -16.88 1.01
C PHE A 307 -0.19 -17.92 1.86
N ASN A 308 0.82 -17.54 2.65
CA ASN A 308 1.50 -18.48 3.54
C ASN A 308 0.58 -19.04 4.63
N MET A 309 -0.34 -18.22 5.15
CA MET A 309 -1.21 -18.59 6.28
C MET A 309 -2.48 -19.30 5.83
N PHE A 310 -3.06 -18.91 4.69
CA PHE A 310 -4.38 -19.36 4.27
C PHE A 310 -4.37 -20.37 3.12
N LEU A 311 -3.23 -20.63 2.47
CA LEU A 311 -3.11 -21.82 1.63
C LEU A 311 -2.80 -23.06 2.47
N PRO A 312 -3.33 -24.24 2.10
CA PRO A 312 -2.91 -25.50 2.70
C PRO A 312 -1.39 -25.63 2.74
N PHE A 313 -0.81 -26.04 3.87
CA PHE A 313 0.64 -25.97 4.06
C PHE A 313 1.40 -26.90 3.10
N SER A 314 0.81 -28.04 2.75
CA SER A 314 1.35 -28.99 1.78
C SER A 314 1.36 -28.49 0.33
N VAL A 315 0.56 -27.46 0.01
CA VAL A 315 0.50 -26.93 -1.36
C VAL A 315 1.73 -26.06 -1.65
N HIS A 316 2.50 -26.46 -2.66
CA HIS A 316 3.58 -25.66 -3.22
C HIS A 316 3.02 -24.71 -4.28
N HIS A 317 2.96 -23.41 -3.96
CA HIS A 317 2.49 -22.39 -4.90
C HIS A 317 3.41 -21.17 -4.89
N VAL A 318 3.60 -20.55 -6.05
CA VAL A 318 4.51 -19.39 -6.24
C VAL A 318 4.14 -18.21 -5.31
N ALA A 319 2.85 -18.04 -5.03
CA ALA A 319 2.31 -16.99 -4.17
C ALA A 319 2.80 -17.01 -2.72
N LYS A 320 3.27 -18.16 -2.22
CA LYS A 320 3.88 -18.26 -0.88
C LYS A 320 5.28 -17.63 -0.82
N ASN A 321 5.98 -17.57 -1.95
CA ASN A 321 7.41 -17.26 -1.98
C ASN A 321 7.73 -15.96 -2.73
N LYS A 322 6.98 -15.65 -3.77
CA LYS A 322 7.23 -14.50 -4.65
C LYS A 322 6.24 -13.36 -4.35
N LYS A 323 6.64 -12.14 -4.70
CA LYS A 323 5.82 -10.95 -4.51
C LYS A 323 5.05 -10.72 -5.80
N ILE A 324 3.73 -10.54 -5.75
CA ILE A 324 2.98 -10.00 -6.91
C ILE A 324 3.76 -8.80 -7.46
N VAL A 325 3.94 -8.63 -8.77
CA VAL A 325 4.68 -7.48 -9.32
C VAL A 325 3.97 -6.17 -8.97
N ASN A 326 4.68 -5.05 -8.96
CA ASN A 326 4.04 -3.75 -8.73
C ASN A 326 3.00 -3.47 -9.82
N GLY A 327 1.80 -3.02 -9.44
CA GLY A 327 0.66 -2.87 -10.36
C GLY A 327 -0.03 -4.18 -10.75
N GLY A 328 0.50 -5.34 -10.38
CA GLY A 328 -0.05 -6.64 -10.76
C GLY A 328 -1.34 -7.01 -10.05
N ILE A 329 -2.15 -7.86 -10.71
CA ILE A 329 -3.42 -8.38 -10.24
C ILE A 329 -3.39 -9.91 -10.20
N VAL A 330 -3.75 -10.49 -9.05
CA VAL A 330 -3.97 -11.93 -8.87
C VAL A 330 -5.33 -12.14 -8.26
N THR A 331 -6.12 -13.07 -8.80
CA THR A 331 -7.41 -13.46 -8.25
C THR A 331 -7.38 -14.86 -7.62
N PHE A 332 -8.26 -15.11 -6.67
CA PHE A 332 -8.48 -16.40 -6.02
C PHE A 332 -9.79 -16.38 -5.22
N ASP A 333 -10.32 -17.55 -4.90
CA ASP A 333 -11.44 -17.71 -3.99
C ASP A 333 -10.94 -17.86 -2.55
N LEU A 334 -11.46 -16.99 -1.68
CA LEU A 334 -11.36 -17.12 -0.24
C LEU A 334 -12.60 -17.86 0.26
N LEU A 335 -12.35 -18.90 1.06
CA LEU A 335 -13.38 -19.75 1.64
C LEU A 335 -13.49 -19.47 3.14
N LYS A 336 -14.71 -19.56 3.66
CA LYS A 336 -15.01 -19.54 5.10
C LYS A 336 -15.80 -20.79 5.48
N ALA A 337 -15.39 -21.43 6.56
CA ALA A 337 -16.09 -22.55 7.16
C ALA A 337 -16.29 -22.29 8.65
N GLU A 338 -17.50 -22.58 9.14
CA GLU A 338 -17.78 -22.52 10.57
C GLU A 338 -17.28 -23.78 11.27
N THR A 339 -16.54 -23.61 12.35
CA THR A 339 -16.03 -24.74 13.16
C THR A 339 -16.40 -24.54 14.62
N LYS A 340 -16.27 -25.61 15.43
CA LYS A 340 -16.45 -25.54 16.88
C LYS A 340 -15.53 -24.51 17.57
N ARG A 341 -14.45 -24.07 16.90
CA ARG A 341 -13.49 -23.07 17.40
C ARG A 341 -13.61 -21.72 16.68
N GLY A 342 -14.80 -21.42 16.16
CA GLY A 342 -15.09 -20.23 15.36
C GLY A 342 -14.74 -20.38 13.88
N PRO A 343 -14.93 -19.31 13.09
CA PRO A 343 -14.72 -19.34 11.65
C PRO A 343 -13.26 -19.63 11.31
N LYS A 344 -13.07 -20.36 10.22
CA LYS A 344 -11.76 -20.67 9.62
C LYS A 344 -11.78 -20.26 8.16
N TYR A 345 -10.62 -19.92 7.64
CA TYR A 345 -10.46 -19.38 6.30
C TYR A 345 -9.42 -20.17 5.52
N MET A 346 -9.63 -20.29 4.21
CA MET A 346 -8.69 -20.92 3.30
C MET A 346 -8.75 -20.25 1.93
N VAL A 347 -7.59 -20.06 1.30
CA VAL A 347 -7.51 -19.77 -0.12
C VAL A 347 -7.63 -21.09 -0.88
N ASP A 348 -8.60 -21.21 -1.79
CA ASP A 348 -8.69 -22.39 -2.65
C ASP A 348 -7.53 -22.37 -3.65
N PRO A 349 -6.56 -23.30 -3.53
CA PRO A 349 -5.36 -23.30 -4.38
C PRO A 349 -5.67 -23.45 -5.87
N LYS A 350 -6.82 -24.05 -6.25
CA LYS A 350 -7.19 -24.28 -7.65
C LYS A 350 -7.66 -23.02 -8.36
N THR A 351 -8.01 -21.99 -7.60
CA THR A 351 -8.64 -20.76 -8.11
C THR A 351 -7.64 -19.62 -8.26
N ILE A 352 -6.39 -19.80 -7.82
CA ILE A 352 -5.37 -18.75 -7.94
C ILE A 352 -5.03 -18.55 -9.41
N LYS A 353 -5.31 -17.35 -9.94
CA LYS A 353 -5.04 -16.97 -11.33
C LYS A 353 -4.36 -15.62 -11.41
N VAL A 354 -3.36 -15.49 -12.28
CA VAL A 354 -2.74 -14.21 -12.61
C VAL A 354 -3.61 -13.51 -13.65
N ILE A 355 -4.10 -12.32 -13.32
CA ILE A 355 -4.86 -11.48 -14.25
C ILE A 355 -3.92 -10.49 -14.95
N TYR A 356 -2.97 -9.90 -14.21
CA TYR A 356 -2.01 -8.95 -14.75
C TYR A 356 -0.66 -9.01 -14.02
N GLY A 357 0.45 -9.00 -14.76
CA GLY A 357 1.81 -8.85 -14.24
C GLY A 357 2.42 -10.03 -13.45
N GLY A 358 1.62 -10.81 -12.72
CA GLY A 358 2.06 -12.02 -12.02
C GLY A 358 2.92 -11.76 -10.77
N PHE A 359 3.91 -12.63 -10.52
CA PHE A 359 4.75 -12.70 -9.30
C PHE A 359 6.26 -12.43 -9.53
#